data_AF-X1QZU3-F1
#
_entry.id   AF-X1QZU3-F1
#
_cell.length_a   1.000
_cell.length_b   1.000
_cell.length_c   1.000
_cell.angle_alpha   90.00
_cell.angle_beta   90.00
_cell.angle_gamma   90.00
#
_symmetry.space_group_name_H-M   'P 1'
#
loop_
_entity.id
_entity.type
_entity.pdbx_description
1 polymer ?
#
loop_
_entity_poly.entity_id
_entity_poly.type
_entity_poly.pdbx_seq_one_letter_code
_entity_poly.pdbx_strand_id
1 'polypeptide(L)'
;VFIDATNRFRKVCDVMGTQYPIMIFIDPTSTRIGYLNYSDEGCKKQTLFIHHTLSGKLFNKMELAEIFLDCFAVNIGWLPDGERLFFSLDTGAVGVTSEESYQRIGTYFMKWDETDATRFPESLLSFPSKEGFSGSLRSECIGVRTDGILIMRGLRHKKGLCYVGAILPDKWY
;
A
#
# COMPACT_ATOMS: atom_id res chain seq x y z
N VAL A 1 -8.36 -13.48 -10.90
CA VAL A 1 -8.56 -14.13 -12.22
C VAL A 1 -8.20 -13.10 -13.28
N PHE A 2 -7.31 -13.40 -14.22
CA PHE A 2 -7.03 -12.51 -15.35
C PHE A 2 -7.88 -12.88 -16.56
N ILE A 3 -8.19 -11.89 -17.39
CA ILE A 3 -8.69 -12.11 -18.74
C ILE A 3 -7.46 -12.24 -19.63
N ASP A 4 -7.23 -13.41 -20.21
CA ASP A 4 -6.16 -13.60 -21.18
C ASP A 4 -6.49 -12.95 -22.54
N ALA A 5 -5.53 -12.95 -23.46
CA ALA A 5 -5.71 -12.41 -24.82
C ALA A 5 -6.83 -13.11 -25.63
N THR A 6 -7.41 -14.19 -25.10
CA THR A 6 -8.52 -14.94 -25.70
C THR A 6 -9.87 -14.63 -25.03
N ASN A 7 -9.93 -13.60 -24.17
CA ASN A 7 -11.09 -13.25 -23.36
C ASN A 7 -11.53 -14.36 -22.39
N ARG A 8 -10.61 -15.22 -21.95
CA ARG A 8 -10.90 -16.30 -21.02
C ARG A 8 -10.35 -16.00 -19.63
N PHE A 9 -11.11 -16.42 -18.63
CA PHE A 9 -10.71 -16.38 -17.25
C PHE A 9 -9.68 -17.47 -16.97
N ARG A 10 -8.50 -17.07 -16.49
CA ARG A 10 -7.46 -17.99 -16.01
C ARG A 10 -7.23 -17.85 -14.52
N LYS A 11 -7.19 -18.98 -13.81
CA LYS A 11 -6.71 -19.04 -12.42
C LYS A 11 -5.21 -18.70 -12.39
N VAL A 12 -4.82 -17.87 -11.43
CA VAL A 12 -3.42 -17.43 -11.26
C VAL A 12 -2.76 -18.26 -10.17
N CYS A 13 -3.27 -18.16 -8.96
CA CYS A 13 -2.79 -18.89 -7.80
C CYS A 13 -3.99 -19.25 -6.90
N ASP A 14 -3.74 -20.13 -5.94
CA ASP A 14 -4.57 -20.24 -4.75
C ASP A 14 -4.21 -19.13 -3.77
N VAL A 15 -5.22 -18.52 -3.16
CA VAL A 15 -5.01 -17.52 -2.12
C VAL A 15 -4.58 -18.23 -0.84
N MET A 16 -3.48 -17.77 -0.27
CA MET A 16 -2.98 -18.17 1.04
C MET A 16 -3.46 -17.19 2.12
N GLY A 17 -3.54 -17.68 3.36
CA GLY A 17 -4.00 -16.92 4.53
C GLY A 17 -5.32 -17.46 5.08
N THR A 18 -5.81 -16.84 6.16
CA THR A 18 -7.00 -17.27 6.89
C THR A 18 -8.28 -16.56 6.44
N GLN A 19 -8.16 -15.48 5.66
CA GLN A 19 -9.30 -14.71 5.17
C GLN A 19 -9.23 -14.50 3.64
N TYR A 20 -10.15 -13.69 3.11
CA TYR A 20 -10.06 -13.17 1.76
C TYR A 20 -8.96 -12.11 1.67
N PRO A 21 -8.32 -11.94 0.49
CA PRO A 21 -7.32 -10.89 0.30
C PRO A 21 -7.91 -9.50 0.61
N ILE A 22 -7.22 -8.73 1.45
CA ILE A 22 -7.64 -7.39 1.86
C ILE A 22 -7.39 -6.39 0.72
N MET A 23 -6.23 -6.52 0.07
CA MET A 23 -5.80 -5.70 -1.07
C MET A 23 -5.09 -6.59 -2.06
N ILE A 24 -5.38 -6.39 -3.34
CA ILE A 24 -4.75 -7.09 -4.46
C ILE A 24 -4.16 -6.04 -5.38
N PHE A 25 -2.92 -6.23 -5.78
CA PHE A 25 -2.19 -5.31 -6.64
C PHE A 25 -1.27 -6.10 -7.58
N ILE A 26 -0.93 -5.49 -8.71
CA ILE A 26 -0.12 -6.12 -9.76
C ILE A 26 1.07 -5.25 -10.06
N ASP A 27 2.20 -5.86 -10.39
CA ASP A 27 3.38 -5.11 -10.80
C ASP A 27 3.19 -4.49 -12.20
N PRO A 28 3.98 -3.46 -12.57
CA PRO A 28 3.80 -2.76 -13.83
C PRO A 28 3.94 -3.66 -15.06
N THR A 29 4.70 -4.76 -14.95
CA THR A 29 4.93 -5.72 -16.04
C THR A 29 3.91 -6.86 -16.08
N SER A 30 2.99 -6.92 -15.10
CA SER A 30 2.02 -8.00 -14.94
C SER A 30 2.64 -9.39 -14.75
N THR A 31 3.90 -9.48 -14.33
CA THR A 31 4.61 -10.73 -14.04
C THR A 31 4.42 -11.17 -12.59
N ARG A 32 4.02 -10.26 -11.70
CA ARG A 32 3.81 -10.52 -10.27
C ARG A 32 2.48 -9.95 -9.81
N ILE A 33 1.78 -10.74 -9.00
CA ILE A 33 0.58 -10.32 -8.27
C ILE A 33 0.88 -10.38 -6.78
N GLY A 34 0.64 -9.27 -6.10
CA GLY A 34 0.77 -9.14 -4.66
C GLY A 34 -0.60 -9.04 -4.00
N TYR A 35 -0.71 -9.55 -2.78
CA TYR A 35 -1.87 -9.28 -1.95
C TYR A 35 -1.54 -9.35 -0.45
N LEU A 36 -2.33 -8.61 0.33
CA LEU A 36 -2.29 -8.70 1.80
C LEU A 36 -3.37 -9.67 2.29
N ASN A 37 -3.00 -10.50 3.25
CA ASN A 37 -3.93 -11.35 3.99
C ASN A 37 -3.41 -11.56 5.42
N TYR A 38 -4.18 -12.21 6.27
CA TYR A 38 -3.73 -12.63 7.60
C TYR A 38 -3.17 -14.05 7.54
N SER A 39 -1.97 -14.26 8.12
CA SER A 39 -1.35 -15.59 8.18
C SER A 39 -1.75 -16.43 9.38
N ASP A 40 -2.27 -15.81 10.45
CA ASP A 40 -2.67 -16.48 11.68
C ASP A 40 -4.20 -16.50 11.86
N GLU A 41 -4.69 -17.50 12.62
CA GLU A 41 -6.12 -17.62 12.98
C GLU A 41 -6.57 -16.46 13.89
N GLY A 42 -5.63 -15.77 14.53
CA GLY A 42 -5.89 -14.59 15.36
C GLY A 42 -6.14 -13.30 14.56
N CYS A 43 -5.90 -13.32 13.25
CA CYS A 43 -6.01 -12.15 12.35
C CYS A 43 -5.19 -10.94 12.82
N LYS A 44 -4.07 -11.18 13.50
CA LYS A 44 -3.27 -10.09 14.12
C LYS A 44 -2.15 -9.60 13.23
N LYS A 45 -1.66 -10.44 12.31
CA LYS A 45 -0.48 -10.13 11.50
C LYS A 45 -0.85 -10.09 10.03
N GLN A 46 -0.73 -8.91 9.43
CA GLN A 46 -0.80 -8.79 7.99
C GLN A 46 0.46 -9.40 7.38
N THR A 47 0.25 -10.22 6.36
CA THR A 47 1.28 -10.91 5.61
C THR A 47 1.12 -10.55 4.15
N LEU A 48 2.22 -10.18 3.52
CA LEU A 48 2.29 -9.95 2.10
C LEU A 48 2.65 -11.25 1.38
N PHE A 49 1.84 -11.61 0.40
CA PHE A 49 2.08 -12.72 -0.50
C PHE A 49 2.30 -12.19 -1.91
N ILE A 50 3.36 -12.64 -2.57
CA ILE A 50 3.66 -12.29 -3.96
C ILE A 50 3.78 -13.58 -4.77
N HIS A 51 3.02 -13.69 -5.84
CA HIS A 51 3.03 -14.83 -6.75
C HIS A 51 3.49 -14.40 -8.14
N HIS A 52 4.20 -15.29 -8.83
CA HIS A 52 4.41 -15.18 -10.26
C HIS A 52 3.08 -15.38 -10.99
N THR A 53 2.67 -14.43 -11.83
CA THR A 53 1.36 -14.47 -12.47
C THR A 53 1.24 -15.63 -13.46
N LEU A 54 2.29 -15.95 -14.23
CA LEU A 54 2.22 -17.01 -15.24
C LEU A 54 2.14 -18.40 -14.61
N SER A 55 3.02 -18.71 -13.66
CA SER A 55 3.11 -20.05 -13.07
C SER A 55 2.26 -20.23 -11.82
N GLY A 56 1.78 -19.14 -11.20
CA GLY A 56 1.06 -19.18 -9.93
C GLY A 56 1.94 -19.45 -8.70
N LYS A 57 3.24 -19.69 -8.91
CA LYS A 57 4.18 -20.03 -7.85
C LYS A 57 4.33 -18.85 -6.88
N LEU A 58 4.28 -19.13 -5.58
CA LEU A 58 4.64 -18.16 -4.54
C LEU A 58 6.11 -17.79 -4.70
N PHE A 59 6.37 -16.50 -4.90
CA PHE A 59 7.72 -15.93 -4.92
C PHE A 59 8.14 -15.47 -3.54
N ASN A 60 7.27 -14.75 -2.83
CA ASN A 60 7.60 -14.24 -1.51
C ASN A 60 6.41 -14.30 -0.55
N LYS A 61 6.70 -14.57 0.71
CA LYS A 61 5.78 -14.48 1.86
C LYS A 61 6.50 -13.69 2.94
N MET A 62 5.93 -12.55 3.32
CA MET A 62 6.56 -11.60 4.23
C MET A 62 5.62 -11.27 5.38
N GLU A 63 6.07 -11.48 6.62
CA GLU A 63 5.31 -11.16 7.82
C GLU A 63 5.56 -9.69 8.21
N LEU A 64 4.54 -8.83 8.14
CA LEU A 64 4.76 -7.38 8.24
C LEU A 64 4.72 -6.84 9.67
N ALA A 65 4.66 -7.71 10.68
CA ALA A 65 4.43 -7.32 12.08
C ALA A 65 5.51 -6.36 12.62
N GLU A 66 6.78 -6.52 12.22
CA GLU A 66 7.86 -5.65 12.68
C GLU A 66 7.85 -4.27 11.99
N ILE A 67 7.29 -4.22 10.78
CA ILE A 67 7.18 -2.99 9.99
C ILE A 67 5.95 -2.20 10.42
N PHE A 68 4.81 -2.89 10.58
CA PHE A 68 3.50 -2.29 10.79
C PHE A 68 3.17 -2.12 12.28
N LEU A 69 3.75 -2.95 13.16
CA LEU A 69 3.32 -3.05 14.57
C LEU A 69 1.81 -3.30 14.66
N ASP A 70 1.06 -2.46 15.38
CA ASP A 70 -0.40 -2.53 15.49
C ASP A 70 -1.13 -1.74 14.38
N CYS A 71 -0.39 -1.20 13.41
CA CYS A 71 -0.97 -0.54 12.25
C CYS A 71 -1.38 -1.57 11.18
N PHE A 72 -2.13 -1.10 10.20
CA PHE A 72 -2.45 -1.86 9.00
C PHE A 72 -2.26 -0.99 7.76
N ALA A 73 -1.98 -1.64 6.64
CA ALA A 73 -1.94 -0.94 5.36
C ALA A 73 -3.36 -0.55 4.93
N VAL A 74 -3.58 0.75 4.69
CA VAL A 74 -4.80 1.30 4.07
C VAL A 74 -4.68 1.41 2.55
N ASN A 75 -3.46 1.38 2.03
CA ASN A 75 -3.16 1.27 0.60
C ASN A 75 -1.82 0.55 0.43
N ILE A 76 -1.69 -0.21 -0.66
CA ILE A 76 -0.44 -0.84 -1.07
C ILE A 76 -0.43 -1.03 -2.59
N GLY A 77 0.73 -0.92 -3.21
CA GLY A 77 0.91 -1.20 -4.62
C GLY A 77 2.36 -1.15 -5.05
N TRP A 78 2.60 -1.38 -6.34
CA TRP A 78 3.93 -1.28 -6.91
C TRP A 78 4.27 0.16 -7.31
N LEU A 79 5.54 0.51 -7.16
CA LEU A 79 6.12 1.65 -7.87
C LEU A 79 6.34 1.30 -9.34
N PRO A 80 6.41 2.31 -10.24
CA PRO A 80 6.61 2.09 -11.67
C PRO A 80 7.92 1.39 -12.05
N ASP A 81 8.91 1.42 -11.16
CA ASP A 81 10.19 0.71 -11.35
C ASP A 81 10.03 -0.82 -11.30
N GLY A 82 8.92 -1.33 -10.76
CA GLY A 82 8.68 -2.77 -10.60
C GLY A 82 9.59 -3.46 -9.58
N GLU A 83 10.39 -2.71 -8.81
CA GLU A 83 11.29 -3.25 -7.79
C GLU A 83 10.88 -2.88 -6.38
N ARG A 84 10.07 -1.83 -6.24
CA ARG A 84 9.62 -1.34 -4.95
C ARG A 84 8.11 -1.33 -4.86
N LEU A 85 7.64 -1.51 -3.64
CA LEU A 85 6.27 -1.34 -3.20
C LEU A 85 6.14 0.00 -2.50
N PHE A 86 4.97 0.62 -2.61
CA PHE A 86 4.53 1.65 -1.68
C PHE A 86 3.44 1.07 -0.78
N PHE A 87 3.35 1.54 0.45
CA PHE A 87 2.20 1.30 1.32
C PHE A 87 1.96 2.49 2.24
N SER A 88 0.70 2.71 2.62
CA SER A 88 0.32 3.71 3.62
C SER A 88 -0.23 3.01 4.84
N LEU A 89 0.29 3.34 6.02
CA LEU A 89 -0.14 2.79 7.30
C LEU A 89 -1.12 3.73 8.00
N ASP A 90 -2.15 3.14 8.59
CA ASP A 90 -3.04 3.80 9.53
C ASP A 90 -3.26 2.92 10.78
N THR A 91 -3.80 3.53 11.83
CA THR A 91 -4.06 2.86 13.11
C THR A 91 -5.51 2.43 13.23
N GLY A 92 -5.74 1.42 14.06
CA GLY A 92 -7.09 0.97 14.45
C GLY A 92 -7.83 1.95 15.36
N ALA A 93 -8.90 1.44 15.97
CA ALA A 93 -9.67 2.21 16.94
C ALA A 93 -8.84 2.61 18.16
N VAL A 94 -9.13 3.80 18.69
CA VAL A 94 -8.51 4.33 19.91
C VAL A 94 -8.70 3.33 21.05
N GLY A 95 -7.60 2.95 21.72
CA GLY A 95 -7.59 1.98 22.82
C GLY A 95 -7.04 0.59 22.46
N VAL A 96 -6.79 0.31 21.17
CA VAL A 96 -6.15 -0.95 20.71
C VAL A 96 -4.74 -0.70 20.16
N THR A 97 -4.40 0.55 19.86
CA THR A 97 -3.13 0.95 19.24
C THR A 97 -2.14 1.48 20.28
N SER A 98 -0.92 0.93 20.28
CA SER A 98 0.20 1.41 21.09
C SER A 98 0.69 2.81 20.69
N GLU A 99 1.34 3.53 21.61
CA GLU A 99 1.91 4.86 21.32
C GLU A 99 2.96 4.78 20.20
N GLU A 100 3.75 3.71 20.19
CA GLU A 100 4.76 3.43 19.16
C GLU A 100 4.12 3.27 17.77
N SER A 101 2.92 2.70 17.70
CA SER A 101 2.20 2.51 16.44
C SER A 101 1.64 3.83 15.89
N TYR A 102 1.27 4.81 16.71
CA TYR A 102 0.88 6.13 16.20
C TYR A 102 2.02 6.82 15.43
N GLN A 103 3.28 6.56 15.80
CA GLN A 103 4.45 7.08 15.10
C GLN A 103 4.71 6.37 13.76
N ARG A 104 4.04 5.24 13.49
CA ARG A 104 4.13 4.47 12.24
C ARG A 104 3.12 4.91 11.18
N ILE A 105 2.16 5.77 11.50
CA ILE A 105 1.25 6.32 10.49
C ILE A 105 2.06 7.04 9.42
N GLY A 106 1.77 6.77 8.14
CA GLY A 106 2.44 7.44 7.02
C GLY A 106 2.61 6.57 5.78
N THR A 107 3.21 7.14 4.74
CA THR A 107 3.56 6.42 3.51
C THR A 107 5.00 5.89 3.58
N TYR A 108 5.21 4.69 3.08
CA TYR A 108 6.49 3.99 3.05
C TYR A 108 6.76 3.41 1.67
N PHE A 109 8.04 3.21 1.37
CA PHE A 109 8.51 2.40 0.27
C PHE A 109 9.37 1.26 0.79
N MET A 110 9.33 0.12 0.12
CA MET A 110 10.12 -1.05 0.48
C MET A 110 10.35 -1.89 -0.77
N LYS A 111 11.48 -2.59 -0.86
CA LYS A 111 11.62 -3.62 -1.90
C LYS A 111 10.69 -4.78 -1.61
N TRP A 112 10.28 -5.47 -2.66
CA TRP A 112 9.36 -6.61 -2.52
C TRP A 112 9.98 -7.81 -1.78
N ASP A 113 11.28 -7.79 -1.50
CA ASP A 113 12.05 -8.78 -0.74
C ASP A 113 12.26 -8.41 0.75
N GLU A 114 11.49 -7.44 1.26
CA GLU A 114 11.51 -6.94 2.67
C GLU A 114 12.66 -5.97 2.99
N THR A 115 13.55 -5.72 2.03
CA THR A 115 14.69 -4.82 2.29
C THR A 115 14.35 -3.35 2.05
N ASP A 116 15.13 -2.48 2.68
CA ASP A 116 15.14 -1.02 2.46
C ASP A 116 13.79 -0.31 2.72
N ALA A 117 13.04 -0.77 3.72
CA ALA A 117 11.82 -0.08 4.15
C ALA A 117 12.12 1.35 4.63
N THR A 118 11.64 2.34 3.88
CA THR A 118 11.95 3.76 4.08
C THR A 118 10.66 4.57 4.10
N ARG A 119 10.51 5.44 5.11
CA ARG A 119 9.33 6.33 5.22
C ARG A 119 9.44 7.46 4.21
N PHE A 120 8.35 7.76 3.51
CA PHE A 120 8.24 8.94 2.68
C PHE A 120 8.27 10.20 3.56
N PRO A 121 9.15 11.18 3.28
CA PRO A 121 9.23 12.41 4.06
C PRO A 121 7.99 13.30 3.81
N GLU A 122 7.08 13.36 4.78
CA GLU A 122 5.86 14.16 4.69
C GLU A 122 6.10 15.66 4.51
N SER A 123 7.29 16.16 4.86
CA SER A 123 7.70 17.54 4.60
C SER A 123 7.75 17.90 3.12
N LEU A 124 7.81 16.91 2.22
CA LEU A 124 7.73 17.13 0.77
C LEU A 124 6.29 17.27 0.28
N LEU A 125 5.30 17.00 1.14
CA LEU A 125 3.91 17.16 0.78
C LEU A 125 3.54 18.65 0.82
N SER A 126 3.40 19.26 -0.35
CA SER A 126 2.79 20.58 -0.47
C SER A 126 1.34 20.41 -0.92
N PHE A 127 0.40 20.64 -0.01
CA PHE A 127 -1.00 20.74 -0.37
C PHE A 127 -1.33 22.20 -0.69
N PRO A 128 -1.97 22.49 -1.84
CA PRO A 128 -2.38 23.84 -2.13
C PRO A 128 -3.37 24.33 -1.07
N SER A 129 -3.11 25.51 -0.51
CA SER A 129 -4.06 26.19 0.37
C SER A 129 -5.31 26.53 -0.45
N LYS A 130 -6.43 25.91 -0.11
CA LYS A 130 -7.72 26.17 -0.76
C LYS A 130 -8.77 26.43 0.30
N GLU A 131 -9.56 27.48 0.13
CA GLU A 131 -10.63 27.82 1.07
C GLU A 131 -11.59 26.64 1.28
N GLY A 132 -11.92 26.37 2.55
CA GLY A 132 -12.76 25.24 2.93
C GLY A 132 -12.02 23.91 3.05
N PHE A 133 -10.72 23.87 2.76
CA PHE A 133 -9.87 22.69 2.90
C PHE A 133 -8.85 22.87 4.01
N SER A 134 -8.59 21.79 4.73
CA SER A 134 -7.44 21.67 5.63
C SER A 134 -6.60 20.48 5.19
N GLY A 135 -5.28 20.61 5.34
CA GLY A 135 -4.37 19.46 5.31
C GLY A 135 -4.86 18.40 6.31
N SER A 136 -4.89 17.15 5.86
CA SER A 136 -5.05 16.00 6.72
C SER A 136 -3.71 15.78 7.43
N LEU A 137 -3.76 15.54 8.75
CA LEU A 137 -2.61 15.04 9.51
C LEU A 137 -2.19 13.63 9.05
N ARG A 138 -2.98 12.98 8.20
CA ARG A 138 -2.77 11.64 7.65
C ARG A 138 -2.82 11.74 6.14
N SER A 139 -1.66 11.88 5.52
CA SER A 139 -1.54 11.86 4.07
C SER A 139 -1.21 10.44 3.61
N GLU A 140 -2.08 9.87 2.79
CA GLU A 140 -1.99 8.49 2.32
C GLU A 140 -1.67 8.47 0.84
N CYS A 141 -0.64 7.73 0.42
CA CYS A 141 -0.46 7.37 -0.98
C CYS A 141 -1.52 6.33 -1.36
N ILE A 142 -2.36 6.67 -2.34
CA ILE A 142 -3.43 5.81 -2.87
C ILE A 142 -3.09 5.22 -4.24
N GLY A 143 -1.94 5.59 -4.80
CA GLY A 143 -1.50 5.14 -6.11
C GLY A 143 -0.27 5.89 -6.60
N VAL A 144 0.37 5.35 -7.63
CA VAL A 144 1.53 5.98 -8.27
C VAL A 144 1.33 5.93 -9.77
N ARG A 145 1.51 7.07 -10.44
CA ARG A 145 1.46 7.15 -11.90
C ARG A 145 2.72 6.54 -12.50
N THR A 146 2.66 6.16 -13.77
CA THR A 146 3.79 5.57 -14.50
C THR A 146 5.02 6.47 -14.62
N ASP A 147 4.84 7.80 -14.53
CA ASP A 147 5.93 8.79 -14.47
C ASP A 147 6.49 9.00 -13.06
N GLY A 148 6.00 8.23 -12.08
CA GLY A 148 6.47 8.25 -10.71
C GLY A 148 5.78 9.27 -9.80
N ILE A 149 4.78 9.98 -10.29
CA ILE A 149 4.03 10.93 -9.48
C ILE A 149 3.17 10.16 -8.46
N LEU A 150 3.34 10.47 -7.17
CA LEU A 150 2.53 9.90 -6.11
C LEU A 150 1.15 10.54 -6.11
N ILE A 151 0.11 9.72 -6.02
CA ILE A 151 -1.27 10.15 -5.85
C ILE A 151 -1.57 10.09 -4.36
N MET A 152 -1.70 11.27 -3.75
CA MET A 152 -1.82 11.42 -2.30
C MET A 152 -3.22 11.89 -1.93
N ARG A 153 -3.82 11.20 -0.96
CA ARG A 153 -5.02 11.66 -0.27
C ARG A 153 -4.57 12.41 0.97
N GLY A 154 -4.80 13.72 0.99
CA GLY A 154 -4.32 14.54 2.12
C GLY A 154 -5.05 15.85 2.33
N LEU A 155 -6.15 16.11 1.63
CA LEU A 155 -7.00 17.28 1.88
C LEU A 155 -8.39 16.83 2.31
N ARG A 156 -8.88 17.43 3.41
CA ARG A 156 -10.25 17.25 3.88
C ARG A 156 -11.01 18.57 3.78
N HIS A 157 -12.16 18.54 3.14
CA HIS A 157 -13.10 19.65 3.12
C HIS A 157 -13.82 19.77 4.46
N LYS A 158 -14.15 20.99 4.89
CA LYS A 158 -14.95 21.26 6.10
C LYS A 158 -16.32 20.56 6.11
N LYS A 159 -16.88 20.23 4.94
CA LYS A 159 -18.14 19.46 4.80
C LYS A 159 -17.95 17.93 4.74
N GLY A 160 -16.76 17.42 5.05
CA GLY A 160 -16.48 15.98 5.10
C GLY A 160 -16.08 15.31 3.78
N LEU A 161 -15.95 16.07 2.68
CA LEU A 161 -15.44 15.54 1.40
C LEU A 161 -13.91 15.43 1.43
N CYS A 162 -13.34 14.30 1.00
CA CYS A 162 -11.89 14.14 0.84
C CYS A 162 -11.46 14.46 -0.59
N TYR A 163 -10.33 15.14 -0.75
CA TYR A 163 -9.72 15.44 -2.04
C TYR A 163 -8.46 14.60 -2.24
N VAL A 164 -8.28 14.18 -3.49
CA VAL A 164 -7.09 13.51 -3.99
C VAL A 164 -6.23 14.58 -4.68
N GLY A 165 -4.98 14.70 -4.24
CA GLY A 165 -3.96 15.54 -4.87
C GLY A 165 -2.88 14.67 -5.49
N ALA A 166 -2.20 15.17 -6.51
CA ALA A 166 -0.99 14.55 -7.05
C ALA A 166 0.22 15.32 -6.51
N ILE A 167 1.21 14.60 -5.99
CA ILE A 167 2.45 15.20 -5.50
C ILE A 167 3.56 14.80 -6.44
N LEU A 168 4.22 15.82 -6.98
CA LEU A 168 5.39 15.71 -7.85
C LEU A 168 6.62 15.62 -6.95
N PRO A 169 7.22 14.45 -6.70
CA PRO A 169 8.57 14.44 -6.16
C PRO A 169 9.52 14.96 -7.24
N ASP A 170 10.21 16.07 -6.97
CA ASP A 170 11.25 16.59 -7.88
C ASP A 170 12.43 15.60 -8.03
N LYS A 171 12.63 14.68 -7.07
CA LYS A 171 13.57 13.54 -7.13
C LYS A 171 13.10 12.37 -6.26
N TRP A 172 13.39 11.15 -6.71
CA TRP A 172 13.30 9.94 -5.90
C TRP A 172 14.56 9.81 -5.02
N TYR A 173 14.38 9.51 -3.73
CA TYR A 173 15.47 9.19 -2.80
C TYR A 173 15.71 7.68 -2.76
#